data_AF-A0A845LXY8-F1
#
_entry.id   AF-A0A845LXY8-F1
#
_cell.length_a   1.000
_cell.length_b   1.000
_cell.length_c   1.000
_cell.angle_alpha   90.00
_cell.angle_beta   90.00
_cell.angle_gamma   90.00
#
_symmetry.space_group_name_H-M   'P 1'
#
loop_
_entity.id
_entity.type
_entity.pdbx_description
1 polymer ?
#
loop_
_entity_poly.entity_id
_entity_poly.type
_entity_poly.pdbx_seq_one_letter_code
_entity_poly.pdbx_strand_id
1 'polypeptide(L)'
;VDPGSGSAGDAWAEAAYRAVEALLREDYGVVLVGQYGDGVKTDAGPVSRILGTATHVFTHRVWKMHLIGFEAAATVETDLPETRWVRPSEIKHFALPTAFKKLLRAAKLD
;
A
#
# COMPACT_ATOMS: atom_id res chain seq x y z
N VAL A 1 -12.95 -23.19 19.41
CA VAL A 1 -13.44 -21.93 18.85
C VAL A 1 -12.95 -20.85 19.78
N ASP A 2 -11.89 -20.15 19.38
CA ASP A 2 -11.35 -19.02 20.14
C ASP A 2 -12.14 -17.77 19.72
N PRO A 3 -12.90 -17.12 20.62
CA PRO A 3 -13.70 -15.94 20.28
C PRO A 3 -12.90 -14.63 20.43
N GLY A 4 -11.56 -14.66 20.33
CA GLY A 4 -10.68 -13.50 20.57
C GLY A 4 -9.95 -12.91 19.34
N SER A 5 -10.18 -13.39 18.12
CA SER A 5 -9.34 -13.01 16.96
C SER A 5 -9.79 -11.78 16.17
N GLY A 6 -10.75 -10.99 16.67
CA GLY A 6 -11.17 -9.72 16.05
C GLY A 6 -10.76 -8.55 16.94
N SER A 7 -9.46 -8.24 17.03
CA SER A 7 -8.94 -7.37 18.10
C SER A 7 -8.01 -6.28 17.59
N ALA A 8 -8.55 -5.07 17.39
CA ALA A 8 -7.85 -3.79 17.19
C ALA A 8 -6.90 -3.64 15.97
N GLY A 9 -6.22 -4.70 15.52
CA GLY A 9 -5.37 -4.71 14.33
C GLY A 9 -6.16 -4.45 13.05
N ASP A 10 -7.39 -4.96 12.98
CA ASP A 10 -8.27 -4.81 11.81
C ASP A 10 -8.80 -3.37 11.67
N ALA A 11 -9.08 -2.70 12.80
CA ALA A 11 -9.62 -1.34 12.78
C ALA A 11 -8.57 -0.29 12.39
N TRP A 12 -7.32 -0.44 12.86
CA TRP A 12 -6.21 0.42 12.41
C TRP A 12 -5.92 0.21 10.92
N ALA A 13 -5.95 -1.04 10.45
CA ALA A 13 -5.67 -1.35 9.05
C ALA A 13 -6.71 -0.70 8.13
N GLU A 14 -8.01 -0.79 8.46
CA GLU A 14 -9.10 -0.14 7.71
C GLU A 14 -8.93 1.38 7.62
N ALA A 15 -8.63 2.04 8.74
CA ALA A 15 -8.40 3.48 8.74
C ALA A 15 -7.16 3.86 7.91
N ALA A 16 -6.08 3.07 7.99
CA ALA A 16 -4.89 3.28 7.19
C ALA A 16 -5.15 3.08 5.68
N TYR A 17 -5.95 2.07 5.30
CA TYR A 17 -6.35 1.86 3.91
C TYR A 17 -7.11 3.06 3.35
N ARG A 18 -8.12 3.53 4.08
CA ARG A 18 -8.92 4.69 3.66
C ARG A 18 -8.09 5.96 3.55
N ALA A 19 -7.15 6.17 4.47
CA ALA A 19 -6.24 7.31 4.42
C ALA A 19 -5.33 7.26 3.18
N VAL A 20 -4.79 6.09 2.84
CA VAL A 20 -3.94 5.93 1.64
C VAL A 20 -4.76 6.03 0.36
N GLU A 21 -5.98 5.47 0.33
CA GLU A 21 -6.90 5.63 -0.80
C GLU A 21 -7.23 7.11 -1.05
N ALA A 22 -7.59 7.84 0.00
CA ALA A 22 -7.88 9.27 -0.10
C ALA A 22 -6.65 10.04 -0.61
N LEU A 23 -5.47 9.78 -0.05
CA LEU A 23 -4.21 10.37 -0.51
C LEU A 23 -3.97 10.11 -2.00
N LEU A 24 -4.06 8.86 -2.44
CA LEU A 24 -3.82 8.48 -3.84
C LEU A 24 -4.79 9.16 -4.79
N ARG A 25 -6.06 9.31 -4.40
CA ARG A 25 -7.09 9.95 -5.23
C ARG A 25 -6.97 11.48 -5.23
N GLU A 26 -6.82 12.08 -4.07
CA GLU A 26 -6.96 13.53 -3.87
C GLU A 26 -5.65 14.26 -4.20
N ASP A 27 -4.51 13.70 -3.80
CA ASP A 27 -3.21 14.36 -3.98
C ASP A 27 -2.48 13.86 -5.23
N TYR A 28 -2.67 12.58 -5.60
CA TYR A 28 -1.99 11.96 -6.74
C TYR A 28 -2.90 11.74 -7.97
N GLY A 29 -4.20 12.02 -7.87
CA GLY A 29 -5.15 11.84 -8.97
C GLY A 29 -5.32 10.39 -9.44
N VAL A 30 -4.86 9.40 -8.66
CA VAL A 30 -4.89 7.99 -9.02
C VAL A 30 -6.32 7.46 -8.85
N VAL A 31 -6.88 6.93 -9.93
CA VAL A 31 -8.13 6.18 -9.89
C VAL A 31 -7.82 4.72 -9.58
N LEU A 32 -8.32 4.21 -8.47
CA LEU A 32 -8.15 2.81 -8.08
C LEU A 32 -9.23 1.92 -8.67
N VAL A 33 -8.85 0.69 -8.99
CA VAL A 33 -9.76 -0.36 -9.44
C VAL A 33 -10.59 -0.83 -8.24
N GLY A 34 -11.89 -0.50 -8.24
CA GLY A 34 -12.91 -1.24 -7.46
C GLY A 34 -13.07 -2.65 -8.03
N GLN A 35 -13.58 -3.62 -7.27
CA GLN A 35 -13.76 -5.00 -7.76
C GLN A 35 -14.32 -5.01 -9.20
N TYR A 36 -13.49 -5.42 -10.18
CA TYR A 36 -13.96 -5.83 -11.50
C TYR A 36 -13.95 -7.36 -11.55
N GLY A 37 -15.03 -7.93 -11.06
CA GLY A 37 -15.60 -9.17 -11.59
C GLY A 37 -16.97 -8.82 -12.16
N ASP A 38 -17.26 -9.26 -13.39
CA ASP A 38 -18.58 -9.43 -14.02
C ASP A 38 -19.66 -8.32 -14.04
N GLY A 39 -19.38 -7.08 -13.62
CA GLY A 39 -20.30 -5.96 -13.83
C GLY A 39 -21.33 -5.73 -12.72
N VAL A 40 -21.10 -6.29 -11.53
CA VAL A 40 -21.83 -5.90 -10.33
C VAL A 40 -21.02 -4.87 -9.54
N LYS A 41 -21.51 -3.62 -9.49
CA LYS A 41 -21.05 -2.63 -8.50
C LYS A 41 -21.48 -3.11 -7.12
N THR A 42 -20.57 -3.70 -6.35
CA THR A 42 -20.78 -3.91 -4.92
C THR A 42 -20.33 -2.67 -4.15
N ASP A 43 -20.97 -2.38 -3.03
CA ASP A 43 -20.60 -1.28 -2.10
C ASP A 43 -19.23 -1.49 -1.42
N ALA A 44 -18.41 -2.42 -1.92
CA ALA A 44 -17.08 -2.71 -1.46
C ALA A 44 -16.09 -1.81 -2.22
N GLY A 45 -15.30 -1.01 -1.48
CA GLY A 45 -14.30 -0.10 -2.03
C GLY A 45 -13.17 -0.78 -2.83
N PRO A 46 -12.11 -0.03 -3.20
CA PRO A 46 -11.01 -0.57 -3.99
C PRO A 46 -10.35 -1.78 -3.34
N VAL A 47 -9.96 -2.75 -4.17
CA VAL A 47 -9.28 -3.97 -3.69
C VAL A 47 -7.87 -3.58 -3.23
N SER A 48 -7.62 -3.73 -1.93
CA SER A 48 -6.30 -3.55 -1.33
C SER A 48 -5.83 -4.85 -0.69
N ARG A 49 -4.50 -5.05 -0.64
CA ARG A 49 -3.89 -6.20 0.02
C ARG A 49 -2.62 -5.82 0.76
N ILE A 50 -2.40 -6.43 1.92
CA ILE A 50 -1.09 -6.39 2.59
C ILE A 50 -0.13 -7.25 1.77
N LEU A 51 0.90 -6.61 1.21
CA LEU A 51 1.95 -7.28 0.46
C LEU A 51 3.08 -7.77 1.36
N GLY A 52 3.30 -7.10 2.50
CA GLY A 52 4.31 -7.49 3.47
C GLY A 52 4.30 -6.62 4.70
N THR A 53 4.95 -7.11 5.76
CA THR A 53 5.17 -6.36 7.00
C THR A 53 6.64 -6.40 7.36
N ALA A 54 7.13 -5.34 8.00
CA ALA A 54 8.50 -5.30 8.49
C ALA A 54 8.64 -4.38 9.70
N THR A 55 9.56 -4.73 10.59
CA THR A 55 9.98 -3.87 11.69
C THR A 55 11.37 -3.31 11.40
N HIS A 56 11.53 -2.00 11.53
CA HIS A 56 12.82 -1.33 11.45
C HIS A 56 13.11 -0.59 12.75
N VAL A 57 14.31 -0.79 13.31
CA VAL A 57 14.74 -0.19 14.57
C VAL A 57 15.78 0.87 14.25
N PHE A 58 15.47 2.12 14.58
CA PHE A 58 16.42 3.23 14.65
C PHE A 58 16.86 3.44 16.10
N THR A 59 17.86 4.27 16.31
CA THR A 59 18.39 4.58 17.65
C THR A 59 17.33 5.08 18.63
N HIS A 60 16.37 5.89 18.16
CA HIS A 60 15.39 6.58 19.01
C HIS A 60 13.94 6.17 18.74
N ARG A 61 13.68 5.34 17.71
CA ARG A 61 12.34 4.97 17.27
C ARG A 61 12.32 3.59 16.66
N VAL A 62 11.19 2.90 16.79
CA VAL A 62 10.90 1.65 16.10
C VAL A 62 9.74 1.86 15.15
N TRP A 63 9.91 1.51 13.88
CA TRP A 63 8.85 1.53 12.88
C TRP A 63 8.31 0.12 12.70
N LYS A 64 7.01 -0.04 12.94
CA LYS A 64 6.23 -1.23 12.53
C LYS A 64 5.50 -0.86 11.26
N MET A 65 5.87 -1.47 10.14
CA MET A 65 5.45 -1.04 8.82
C MET A 65 4.63 -2.12 8.11
N HIS A 66 3.66 -1.68 7.32
CA HIS A 66 2.87 -2.49 6.41
C HIS A 66 3.06 -1.95 5.00
N LEU A 67 3.30 -2.83 4.03
CA LEU A 67 3.26 -2.50 2.62
C LEU A 67 1.90 -2.88 2.07
N ILE A 68 1.18 -1.91 1.53
CA ILE A 68 -0.17 -2.08 1.01
C ILE A 68 -0.11 -1.93 -0.51
N GLY A 69 -0.68 -2.91 -1.21
CA GLY A 69 -0.84 -2.87 -2.66
C GLY A 69 -2.26 -2.46 -3.03
N PHE A 70 -2.34 -1.52 -3.96
CA PHE A 70 -3.58 -1.15 -4.66
C PHE A 70 -3.39 -1.37 -6.15
N GLU A 71 -4.50 -1.61 -6.85
CA GLU A 71 -4.52 -1.65 -8.31
C GLU A 71 -5.03 -0.31 -8.85
N ALA A 72 -4.26 0.32 -9.71
CA ALA A 72 -4.64 1.56 -10.38
C ALA A 72 -5.29 1.24 -11.73
N ALA A 73 -6.36 1.95 -12.07
CA ALA A 73 -7.09 1.76 -13.34
C ALA A 73 -6.24 2.19 -14.55
N ALA A 74 -5.36 3.17 -14.35
CA ALA A 74 -4.39 3.63 -15.33
C ALA A 74 -3.22 4.34 -14.63
N THR A 75 -2.11 4.49 -15.35
CA THR A 75 -1.05 5.43 -14.95
C THR A 75 -1.56 6.86 -15.09
N VAL A 76 -1.21 7.71 -14.14
CA VAL A 76 -1.54 9.14 -14.16
C VAL A 76 -0.27 9.97 -14.17
N GLU A 77 -0.30 11.07 -14.93
CA GLU A 77 0.72 12.12 -14.84
C GLU A 77 0.42 12.95 -13.59
N THR A 78 1.41 13.06 -12.71
CA THR A 78 1.28 13.82 -11.46
C THR A 78 2.08 15.10 -11.58
N ASP A 79 1.53 16.24 -11.18
CA ASP A 79 2.29 17.50 -11.09
C ASP A 79 3.29 17.50 -9.92
N LEU A 80 3.32 16.43 -9.12
CA LEU A 80 4.26 16.23 -8.02
C LEU A 80 5.62 15.82 -8.59
N PRO A 81 6.66 16.68 -8.50
CA PRO A 81 7.92 16.48 -9.20
C PRO A 81 8.75 15.28 -8.69
N GLU A 82 8.39 14.73 -7.53
CA GLU A 82 9.14 13.67 -6.87
C GLU A 82 8.54 12.26 -7.09
N THR A 83 7.43 12.14 -7.83
CA THR A 83 6.79 10.85 -8.11
C THR A 83 6.88 10.40 -9.55
N ARG A 84 7.04 9.09 -9.74
CA ARG A 84 7.08 8.44 -11.05
C ARG A 84 6.58 7.01 -10.97
N TRP A 85 5.88 6.59 -12.01
CA TRP A 85 5.58 5.18 -12.24
C TRP A 85 6.87 4.44 -12.60
N VAL A 86 7.06 3.26 -12.00
CA VAL A 86 8.26 2.43 -12.22
C VAL A 86 7.83 0.97 -12.35
N ARG A 87 8.56 0.22 -13.17
CA ARG A 87 8.43 -1.23 -13.22
C ARG A 87 9.07 -1.83 -11.96
N PRO A 88 8.58 -2.98 -11.47
CA PRO A 88 9.20 -3.66 -10.33
C PRO A 88 10.71 -3.90 -10.51
N SER A 89 11.13 -4.28 -11.71
CA SER A 89 12.55 -4.51 -12.04
C SER A 89 13.43 -3.25 -11.96
N GLU A 90 12.83 -2.05 -12.00
CA GLU A 90 13.55 -0.78 -11.90
C GLU A 90 13.79 -0.35 -10.45
N ILE A 91 13.01 -0.87 -9.49
CA ILE A 91 13.05 -0.47 -8.08
C ILE A 91 14.45 -0.59 -7.48
N LYS A 92 15.20 -1.63 -7.85
CA LYS A 92 16.58 -1.86 -7.39
C LYS A 92 17.58 -0.76 -7.79
N HIS A 93 17.25 0.06 -8.79
CA HIS A 93 18.11 1.14 -9.27
C HIS A 93 17.95 2.44 -8.47
N PHE A 94 16.99 2.51 -7.53
CA PHE A 94 16.77 3.68 -6.71
C PHE A 94 17.45 3.58 -5.35
N ALA A 95 17.84 4.74 -4.82
CA ALA A 95 18.37 4.88 -3.48
C ALA A 95 17.24 4.78 -2.43
N LEU A 96 16.82 3.55 -2.12
CA LEU A 96 15.81 3.31 -1.10
C LEU A 96 16.42 3.12 0.30
N PRO A 97 15.82 3.69 1.36
CA PRO A 97 16.18 3.41 2.75
C PRO A 97 16.15 1.92 3.05
N THR A 98 17.02 1.45 3.95
CA THR A 98 17.10 0.03 4.34
C THR A 98 15.78 -0.49 4.94
N ALA A 99 15.01 0.38 5.60
CA ALA A 99 13.66 0.07 6.08
C ALA A 99 12.72 -0.35 4.93
N PHE A 100 12.72 0.37 3.81
CA PHE A 100 11.84 0.07 2.66
C PHE A 100 12.34 -1.14 1.87
N LYS A 101 13.67 -1.31 1.74
CA LYS A 101 14.23 -2.54 1.16
C LYS A 101 13.79 -3.80 1.92
N LYS A 102 13.65 -3.74 3.25
CA LYS A 102 13.10 -4.85 4.04
C LYS A 102 11.63 -5.16 3.70
N LEU A 103 10.80 -4.13 3.48
CA LEU A 103 9.41 -4.32 3.07
C LEU A 103 9.29 -4.94 1.67
N LEU A 104 10.06 -4.42 0.70
CA LEU A 104 10.05 -4.94 -0.67
C LEU A 104 10.45 -6.41 -0.71
N ARG A 105 11.47 -6.80 0.06
CA ARG A 105 11.85 -8.21 0.27
C ARG A 105 10.72 -9.05 0.85
N ALA A 106 10.06 -8.58 1.90
CA ALA A 106 8.93 -9.28 2.50
C ALA A 106 7.79 -9.50 1.49
N ALA A 107 7.63 -8.56 0.55
CA ALA A 107 6.64 -8.62 -0.52
C ALA A 107 7.11 -9.30 -1.81
N LYS A 108 8.37 -9.75 -1.90
CA LYS A 108 9.00 -10.32 -3.10
C LYS A 108 8.96 -9.36 -4.31
N LEU A 109 9.24 -8.09 -4.05
CA LEU A 109 9.28 -7.00 -5.03
C LEU A 109 10.69 -6.38 -5.19
N ASP A 110 11.73 -7.01 -4.64
CA ASP A 110 13.12 -6.53 -4.69
C ASP A 110 13.95 -7.08 -5.86
#